data_AF-A0A9E5WDG2-F1
#
_entry.id   AF-A0A9E5WDG2-F1
#
_cell.length_a   1.000
_cell.length_b   1.000
_cell.length_c   1.000
_cell.angle_alpha   90.00
_cell.angle_beta   90.00
_cell.angle_gamma   90.00
#
_symmetry.space_group_name_H-M   'P 1'
#
loop_
_entity.id
_entity.type
_entity.pdbx_description
1 polymer ?
#
loop_
_entity_poly.entity_id
_entity_poly.type
_entity_poly.pdbx_seq_one_letter_code
_entity_poly.pdbx_strand_id
1 'polypeptide(L)'
;MNQWYCSVCHEVLTSENKPGTCEICHADDRMILNMKEVPKSLEQVRDLARKKLKGICAAYPSCDGNFDKICQREAYGKPIGLGGAGQGRSFRANTKALADIQLNMSVLGDHFEPDTSCSFIGIDLDFPVLAASTAGAQKYNDALDETMFCTSVLKGSKEAGTIGLRGDTWFYTQEDNPSLNAMKACGGYGIPIFKPRSQDVLKNLIEKAENLGCKAVGVDLDGCGSTIMALHGQPVFKKSAREIEELVNFTKLPFIAKGIMLPDEAQKCADAGASVIAVSNHGGRVLDSTPGVAVMLPLIRKKLGDSVTITADGGVRTGYDVLKMLALGADAVLLGRDIIRAAVGAGTLGVRLHLEHIKKTLKKAMFMTGTRNIKMADSRIIFKSN
;
A
#
# COMPACT_ATOMS: atom_id res chain seq x y z
N MET A 1 -29.30 26.74 -6.56
CA MET A 1 -28.65 25.43 -6.77
C MET A 1 -27.37 25.35 -5.95
N ASN A 2 -27.13 24.23 -5.27
CA ASN A 2 -25.90 23.98 -4.52
C ASN A 2 -24.82 23.40 -5.46
N GLN A 3 -23.56 23.62 -5.13
CA GLN A 3 -22.43 22.98 -5.81
C GLN A 3 -21.88 21.83 -4.97
N TRP A 4 -21.64 20.71 -5.66
CA TRP A 4 -21.11 19.48 -5.08
C TRP A 4 -19.86 19.06 -5.84
N TYR A 5 -19.02 18.26 -5.19
CA TYR A 5 -17.73 17.85 -5.72
C TYR A 5 -17.55 16.35 -5.57
N CYS A 6 -17.34 15.65 -6.68
CA CYS A 6 -16.99 14.24 -6.66
C CYS A 6 -15.51 14.07 -6.33
N SER A 7 -15.19 13.53 -5.15
CA SER A 7 -13.81 13.38 -4.70
C SER A 7 -13.03 12.26 -5.41
N VAL A 8 -13.66 11.51 -6.31
CA VAL A 8 -13.05 10.42 -7.09
C VAL A 8 -12.63 10.85 -8.50
N CYS A 9 -13.44 11.65 -9.20
CA CYS A 9 -13.13 12.14 -10.55
C CYS A 9 -12.94 13.65 -10.65
N HIS A 10 -13.08 14.37 -9.53
CA HIS A 10 -12.93 15.83 -9.42
C HIS A 10 -14.00 16.66 -10.14
N GLU A 11 -15.09 16.03 -10.58
CA GLU A 11 -16.21 16.71 -11.23
C GLU A 11 -16.98 17.62 -10.28
N VAL A 12 -17.43 18.77 -10.78
CA VAL A 12 -18.30 19.70 -10.04
C VAL A 12 -19.74 19.53 -10.51
N LEU A 13 -20.60 19.03 -9.62
CA LEU A 13 -22.00 18.77 -9.90
C LEU A 13 -22.87 19.92 -9.38
N THR A 14 -23.93 20.27 -10.10
CA THR A 14 -24.86 21.34 -9.71
C THR A 14 -26.26 20.78 -9.52
N SER A 15 -26.80 20.87 -8.31
CA SER A 15 -28.13 20.36 -7.95
C SER A 15 -28.66 21.02 -6.69
N GLU A 16 -29.97 21.02 -6.46
CA GLU A 16 -30.54 21.53 -5.20
C GLU A 16 -30.15 20.66 -4.00
N ASN A 17 -30.36 19.34 -4.12
CA ASN A 17 -30.02 18.35 -3.11
C ASN A 17 -28.72 17.63 -3.46
N LYS A 18 -28.12 16.95 -2.48
CA LYS A 18 -26.92 16.11 -2.70
C LYS A 18 -27.22 15.04 -3.76
N PRO A 19 -26.44 14.95 -4.84
CA PRO A 19 -26.59 13.86 -5.81
C PRO A 19 -26.36 12.50 -5.16
N GLY A 20 -27.19 11.51 -5.52
CA GLY A 20 -27.03 10.13 -5.04
C GLY A 20 -25.84 9.40 -5.67
N THR A 21 -25.48 9.79 -6.90
CA THR A 21 -24.36 9.24 -7.66
C THR A 21 -23.72 10.32 -8.54
N CYS A 22 -22.45 10.15 -8.87
CA CYS A 22 -21.73 10.96 -9.82
C CYS A 22 -22.03 10.47 -11.24
N GLU A 23 -22.46 11.36 -12.13
CA GLU A 23 -22.79 11.02 -13.52
C GLU A 23 -21.59 10.59 -14.36
N ILE A 24 -20.37 11.00 -13.98
CA ILE A 24 -19.14 10.73 -14.73
C ILE A 24 -18.47 9.42 -14.33
N CYS A 25 -18.30 9.18 -13.03
CA CYS A 25 -17.55 8.03 -12.54
C CYS A 25 -18.38 7.04 -11.72
N HIS A 26 -19.69 7.30 -11.58
CA HIS A 26 -20.64 6.46 -10.85
C HIS A 26 -20.30 6.24 -9.36
N ALA A 27 -19.42 7.08 -8.80
CA ALA A 27 -19.19 7.09 -7.37
C ALA A 27 -20.49 7.52 -6.66
N ASP A 28 -20.87 6.82 -5.62
CA ASP A 28 -22.06 7.16 -4.84
C ASP A 28 -21.85 8.42 -3.99
N ASP A 29 -22.92 8.82 -3.32
CA ASP A 29 -23.00 10.02 -2.52
C ASP A 29 -21.93 10.08 -1.40
N ARG A 30 -21.36 8.96 -0.91
CA ARG A 30 -20.31 8.96 0.11
C ARG A 30 -19.04 9.67 -0.36
N MET A 31 -18.83 9.72 -1.68
CA MET A 31 -17.72 10.41 -2.35
C MET A 31 -18.11 11.77 -2.94
N ILE A 32 -19.34 12.22 -2.74
CA ILE A 32 -19.80 13.54 -3.20
C ILE A 32 -19.84 14.47 -1.99
N LEU A 33 -18.99 15.48 -2.01
CA LEU A 33 -18.84 16.45 -0.93
C LEU A 33 -19.54 17.75 -1.29
N ASN A 34 -20.07 18.47 -0.29
CA ASN A 34 -20.45 19.85 -0.53
C ASN A 34 -19.20 20.65 -0.92
N MET A 35 -19.28 21.55 -1.89
CA MET A 35 -18.10 22.31 -2.35
C MET A 35 -17.38 23.06 -1.22
N LYS A 36 -18.10 23.48 -0.17
CA LYS A 36 -17.55 24.15 1.02
C LYS A 36 -16.80 23.21 1.96
N GLU A 37 -17.04 21.90 1.86
CA GLU A 37 -16.48 20.86 2.73
C GLU A 37 -15.35 20.08 2.07
N VAL A 38 -14.98 20.42 0.84
CA VAL A 38 -13.86 19.78 0.13
C VAL A 38 -12.57 19.99 0.92
N PRO A 39 -11.87 18.92 1.35
CA PRO A 39 -10.69 19.06 2.17
C PRO A 39 -9.53 19.69 1.38
N LYS A 40 -8.89 20.68 1.97
CA LYS A 40 -7.72 21.40 1.44
C LYS A 40 -6.41 20.97 2.10
N SER A 41 -6.48 20.09 3.09
CA SER A 41 -5.33 19.60 3.85
C SER A 41 -5.48 18.12 4.20
N LEU A 42 -4.35 17.45 4.43
CA LEU A 42 -4.35 16.06 4.87
C LEU A 42 -5.07 15.88 6.22
N GLU A 43 -5.03 16.86 7.12
CA GLU A 43 -5.74 16.75 8.40
C GLU A 43 -7.26 16.76 8.21
N GLN A 44 -7.79 17.59 7.31
CA GLN A 44 -9.22 17.57 6.97
C GLN A 44 -9.63 16.24 6.31
N VAL A 45 -8.78 15.66 5.45
CA VAL A 45 -9.01 14.31 4.91
C VAL A 45 -9.09 13.29 6.05
N ARG A 46 -8.19 13.39 7.04
CA ARG A 46 -8.18 12.51 8.21
C ARG A 46 -9.40 12.71 9.08
N ASP A 47 -9.90 13.93 9.26
CA ASP A 47 -11.15 14.21 9.97
C ASP A 47 -12.36 13.54 9.33
N LEU A 48 -12.48 13.62 7.99
CA LEU A 48 -13.53 12.91 7.25
C LEU A 48 -13.39 11.40 7.43
N ALA A 49 -12.17 10.87 7.37
CA ALA A 49 -11.91 9.46 7.60
C ALA A 49 -12.30 9.02 9.02
N ARG A 50 -12.02 9.82 10.06
CA ARG A 50 -12.42 9.54 11.45
C ARG A 50 -13.93 9.40 11.59
N LYS A 51 -14.69 10.29 10.96
CA LYS A 51 -16.16 10.26 10.98
C LYS A 51 -16.68 8.97 10.34
N LYS A 52 -16.18 8.62 9.16
CA LYS A 52 -16.60 7.44 8.40
C LYS A 52 -16.16 6.11 9.06
N LEU A 53 -14.98 6.08 9.67
CA LEU A 53 -14.41 4.90 10.35
C LEU A 53 -14.75 4.84 11.84
N LYS A 54 -15.73 5.60 12.32
CA LYS A 54 -16.12 5.65 13.74
C LYS A 54 -16.36 4.24 14.28
N GLY A 55 -15.77 3.93 15.44
CA GLY A 55 -15.85 2.60 16.06
C GLY A 55 -14.84 1.57 15.53
N ILE A 56 -14.18 1.83 14.39
CA ILE A 56 -13.17 0.94 13.79
C ILE A 56 -11.77 1.55 13.89
N CYS A 57 -11.61 2.83 13.55
CA CYS A 57 -10.31 3.50 13.50
C CYS A 57 -10.46 4.99 13.74
N ALA A 58 -9.71 5.53 14.70
CA ALA A 58 -9.72 6.95 15.03
C ALA A 58 -8.71 7.79 14.21
N ALA A 59 -8.15 7.23 13.12
CA ALA A 59 -7.09 7.84 12.32
C ALA A 59 -6.04 8.58 13.19
N TYR A 60 -5.45 7.82 14.12
CA TYR A 60 -4.54 8.34 15.13
C TYR A 60 -3.35 9.07 14.51
N PRO A 61 -2.88 10.18 15.10
CA PRO A 61 -1.64 10.86 14.66
C PRO A 61 -0.45 9.90 14.62
N SER A 62 -0.28 9.10 15.68
CA SER A 62 0.63 7.95 15.69
C SER A 62 -0.15 6.66 15.59
N CYS A 63 0.08 5.91 14.51
CA CYS A 63 -0.52 4.61 14.25
C CYS A 63 0.50 3.51 14.58
N ASP A 64 0.69 3.32 15.88
CA ASP A 64 1.75 2.57 16.56
C ASP A 64 1.40 1.10 16.86
N GLY A 65 0.12 0.71 16.78
CA GLY A 65 -0.34 -0.62 17.18
C GLY A 65 -0.47 -0.80 18.69
N ASN A 66 -0.53 0.29 19.45
CA ASN A 66 -0.77 0.25 20.91
C ASN A 66 -2.16 -0.35 21.20
N PHE A 67 -2.24 -1.18 22.25
CA PHE A 67 -3.45 -1.88 22.69
C PHE A 67 -4.61 -0.94 23.08
N ASP A 68 -4.31 0.27 23.55
CA ASP A 68 -5.33 1.25 23.93
C ASP A 68 -6.07 1.83 22.71
N LYS A 69 -5.51 1.65 21.51
CA LYS A 69 -6.12 2.11 20.26
C LYS A 69 -7.35 1.25 19.96
N ILE A 70 -8.44 1.89 19.53
CA ILE A 70 -9.73 1.24 19.26
C ILE A 70 -9.62 0.08 18.27
N CYS A 71 -8.68 0.14 17.32
CA CYS A 71 -8.45 -0.90 16.33
C CYS A 71 -7.61 -2.10 16.81
N GLN A 72 -6.96 -2.02 17.97
CA GLN A 72 -6.12 -3.09 18.54
C GLN A 72 -6.76 -3.83 19.71
N ARG A 73 -7.91 -3.36 20.19
CA ARG A 73 -8.59 -3.99 21.34
C ARG A 73 -8.88 -5.45 20.98
N GLU A 74 -8.31 -6.37 21.74
CA GLU A 74 -8.62 -7.80 21.63
C GLU A 74 -10.12 -7.97 21.83
N ALA A 75 -10.79 -8.39 20.78
CA ALA A 75 -12.21 -8.70 20.82
C ALA A 75 -12.36 -10.12 20.30
N TYR A 76 -12.47 -11.06 21.23
CA TYR A 76 -12.72 -12.46 20.93
C TYR A 76 -13.92 -12.57 19.97
N GLY A 77 -13.67 -13.09 18.77
CA GLY A 77 -14.69 -13.28 17.73
C GLY A 77 -15.00 -12.07 16.83
N LYS A 78 -14.36 -10.90 17.01
CA LYS A 78 -14.57 -9.76 16.06
C LYS A 78 -13.55 -9.77 14.91
N PRO A 79 -13.93 -9.31 13.71
CA PRO A 79 -12.98 -9.11 12.62
C PRO A 79 -11.83 -8.18 13.01
N ILE A 80 -10.61 -8.53 12.60
CA ILE A 80 -9.39 -7.76 12.90
C ILE A 80 -9.47 -6.30 12.37
N GLY A 81 -10.31 -6.02 11.36
CA GLY A 81 -10.53 -4.66 10.85
C GLY A 81 -9.24 -4.05 10.33
N LEU A 82 -8.85 -2.87 10.82
CA LEU A 82 -7.55 -2.23 10.56
C LEU A 82 -6.47 -2.62 11.60
N GLY A 83 -6.78 -3.55 12.48
CA GLY A 83 -5.96 -4.04 13.59
C GLY A 83 -4.75 -4.87 13.18
N GLY A 84 -4.02 -5.39 14.16
CA GLY A 84 -3.02 -6.45 13.99
C GLY A 84 -3.62 -7.80 14.41
N ALA A 85 -3.05 -8.90 13.93
CA ALA A 85 -3.45 -10.24 14.36
C ALA A 85 -3.06 -10.51 15.81
N GLY A 86 -3.77 -11.40 16.49
CA GLY A 86 -3.48 -11.81 17.86
C GLY A 86 -3.45 -10.62 18.83
N GLN A 87 -2.36 -10.49 19.57
CA GLN A 87 -2.13 -9.39 20.52
C GLN A 87 -1.54 -8.14 19.85
N GLY A 88 -1.47 -8.09 18.52
CA GLY A 88 -0.93 -6.99 17.74
C GLY A 88 0.59 -6.79 17.90
N ARG A 89 1.32 -7.82 18.31
CA ARG A 89 2.78 -7.76 18.54
C ARG A 89 3.54 -7.50 17.24
N SER A 90 3.21 -8.18 16.14
CA SER A 90 3.84 -7.94 14.83
C SER A 90 3.62 -6.50 14.35
N PHE A 91 2.45 -5.93 14.61
CA PHE A 91 2.17 -4.54 14.26
C PHE A 91 3.05 -3.59 15.07
N ARG A 92 3.14 -3.76 16.40
CA ARG A 92 4.05 -2.97 17.23
C ARG A 92 5.53 -3.20 16.89
N ALA A 93 5.90 -4.42 16.50
CA ALA A 93 7.26 -4.72 16.07
C ALA A 93 7.64 -3.95 14.80
N ASN A 94 6.73 -3.82 13.83
CA ASN A 94 6.97 -2.98 12.65
C ASN A 94 7.21 -1.51 13.00
N THR A 95 6.40 -0.95 13.90
CA THR A 95 6.49 0.47 14.26
C THR A 95 7.74 0.73 15.11
N LYS A 96 8.02 -0.16 16.07
CA LYS A 96 9.24 -0.11 16.90
C LYS A 96 10.52 -0.23 16.07
N ALA A 97 10.61 -1.23 15.20
CA ALA A 97 11.82 -1.47 14.41
C ALA A 97 12.22 -0.24 13.57
N LEU A 98 11.24 0.49 13.05
CA LEU A 98 11.49 1.70 12.26
C LEU A 98 11.75 2.94 13.13
N ALA A 99 11.12 3.02 14.31
CA ALA A 99 11.33 4.09 15.28
C ALA A 99 12.73 4.02 15.92
N ASP A 100 13.25 2.82 16.14
CA ASP A 100 14.58 2.60 16.71
C ASP A 100 15.72 3.05 15.76
N ILE A 101 15.43 3.20 14.46
CA ILE A 101 16.38 3.71 13.48
C ILE A 101 16.44 5.23 13.54
N GLN A 102 17.65 5.76 13.72
CA GLN A 102 17.91 7.19 13.78
C GLN A 102 18.70 7.63 12.54
N LEU A 103 18.47 8.86 12.08
CA LEU A 103 19.13 9.42 10.91
C LEU A 103 20.26 10.39 11.33
N ASN A 104 21.38 10.35 10.62
CA ASN A 104 22.46 11.32 10.75
C ASN A 104 22.07 12.61 10.04
N MET A 105 22.06 13.72 10.79
CA MET A 105 21.81 15.03 10.22
C MET A 105 23.08 15.57 9.54
N SER A 106 22.94 16.09 8.34
CA SER A 106 24.01 16.77 7.60
C SER A 106 23.57 18.20 7.28
N VAL A 107 24.33 19.18 7.77
CA VAL A 107 23.98 20.61 7.67
C VAL A 107 25.09 21.48 7.07
N LEU A 108 26.24 20.87 6.72
CA LEU A 108 27.38 21.57 6.13
C LEU A 108 27.54 21.15 4.66
N GLY A 109 27.59 22.12 3.75
CA GLY A 109 27.78 21.90 2.32
C GLY A 109 26.96 22.85 1.46
N ASP A 110 27.10 22.73 0.14
CA ASP A 110 26.35 23.54 -0.83
C ASP A 110 24.87 23.19 -0.83
N HIS A 111 24.02 24.21 -1.01
CA HIS A 111 22.57 24.05 -1.18
C HIS A 111 22.24 23.14 -2.37
N PHE A 112 21.18 22.36 -2.25
CA PHE A 112 20.66 21.51 -3.33
C PHE A 112 19.17 21.24 -3.16
N GLU A 113 18.50 20.93 -4.26
CA GLU A 113 17.14 20.41 -4.26
C GLU A 113 17.18 18.88 -4.43
N PRO A 114 16.68 18.08 -3.47
CA PRO A 114 16.69 16.63 -3.58
C PRO A 114 15.85 16.11 -4.75
N ASP A 115 16.45 15.24 -5.56
CA ASP A 115 15.76 14.52 -6.62
C ASP A 115 15.16 13.21 -6.08
N THR A 116 13.84 13.16 -6.04
CA THR A 116 13.10 11.96 -5.61
C THR A 116 12.80 10.99 -6.74
N SER A 117 13.00 11.38 -8.00
CA SER A 117 12.59 10.57 -9.15
C SER A 117 13.29 9.20 -9.19
N CYS A 118 12.56 8.18 -9.66
CA CYS A 118 13.06 6.82 -9.74
C CYS A 118 12.39 6.04 -10.86
N SER A 119 13.01 4.93 -11.26
CA SER A 119 12.35 3.93 -12.11
C SER A 119 12.04 2.70 -11.27
N PHE A 120 10.79 2.23 -11.34
CA PHE A 120 10.35 1.00 -10.70
C PHE A 120 9.83 0.08 -11.80
N ILE A 121 10.49 -1.07 -12.02
CA ILE A 121 10.15 -2.05 -13.08
C ILE A 121 9.90 -1.42 -14.48
N GLY A 122 10.71 -0.42 -14.84
CA GLY A 122 10.58 0.30 -16.12
C GLY A 122 9.49 1.37 -16.15
N ILE A 123 8.89 1.69 -15.02
CA ILE A 123 7.91 2.77 -14.85
C ILE A 123 8.63 3.95 -14.20
N ASP A 124 8.61 5.11 -14.85
CA ASP A 124 9.10 6.34 -14.26
C ASP A 124 8.12 6.85 -13.20
N LEU A 125 8.64 7.10 -11.99
CA LEU A 125 7.91 7.61 -10.85
C LEU A 125 8.59 8.88 -10.34
N ASP A 126 7.77 9.79 -9.83
CA ASP A 126 8.23 11.04 -9.20
C ASP A 126 8.95 10.81 -7.86
N PHE A 127 8.67 9.68 -7.18
CA PHE A 127 9.20 9.30 -5.88
C PHE A 127 8.97 7.80 -5.60
N PRO A 128 9.85 7.13 -4.81
CA PRO A 128 9.86 5.68 -4.64
C PRO A 128 8.86 5.20 -3.58
N VAL A 129 7.61 5.65 -3.66
CA VAL A 129 6.54 5.26 -2.73
C VAL A 129 5.33 4.79 -3.50
N LEU A 130 4.86 3.59 -3.19
CA LEU A 130 3.73 2.95 -3.84
C LEU A 130 2.58 2.78 -2.83
N ALA A 131 1.33 2.88 -3.30
CA ALA A 131 0.20 2.47 -2.47
C ALA A 131 0.18 0.93 -2.35
N ALA A 132 0.13 0.40 -1.13
CA ALA A 132 0.18 -1.05 -0.90
C ALA A 132 -1.15 -1.75 -1.24
N SER A 133 -1.06 -3.04 -1.57
CA SER A 133 -2.21 -3.91 -1.86
C SER A 133 -3.10 -4.09 -0.63
N THR A 134 -4.09 -3.21 -0.51
CA THR A 134 -5.11 -3.22 0.55
C THR A 134 -6.49 -3.47 -0.08
N ALA A 135 -7.38 -4.09 0.68
CA ALA A 135 -8.75 -4.43 0.25
C ALA A 135 -9.68 -4.47 1.47
N GLY A 136 -10.98 -4.57 1.23
CA GLY A 136 -12.03 -4.69 2.24
C GLY A 136 -12.48 -3.36 2.84
N ALA A 137 -12.23 -2.22 2.19
CA ALA A 137 -12.63 -0.91 2.70
C ALA A 137 -14.15 -0.78 2.85
N GLN A 138 -14.92 -1.43 1.96
CA GLN A 138 -16.37 -1.49 2.06
C GLN A 138 -16.85 -2.17 3.35
N LYS A 139 -16.07 -3.08 3.92
CA LYS A 139 -16.40 -3.72 5.20
C LYS A 139 -16.01 -2.88 6.43
N TYR A 140 -15.52 -1.65 6.22
CA TYR A 140 -15.26 -0.68 7.28
C TYR A 140 -16.40 0.34 7.37
N ASN A 141 -17.52 -0.05 7.99
CA ASN A 141 -18.75 0.74 8.10
C ASN A 141 -19.40 1.13 6.77
N ASP A 142 -19.17 0.37 5.69
CA ASP A 142 -19.65 0.75 4.37
C ASP A 142 -19.23 2.18 4.00
N ALA A 143 -18.02 2.57 4.41
CA ALA A 143 -17.52 3.93 4.29
C ALA A 143 -17.20 4.34 2.84
N LEU A 144 -16.97 3.36 1.97
CA LEU A 144 -16.61 3.53 0.57
C LEU A 144 -16.90 2.22 -0.18
N ASP A 145 -17.57 2.31 -1.33
CA ASP A 145 -17.70 1.19 -2.26
C ASP A 145 -16.32 0.60 -2.62
N GLU A 146 -16.25 -0.72 -2.80
CA GLU A 146 -14.96 -1.39 -2.97
C GLU A 146 -14.30 -1.08 -4.33
N THR A 147 -15.08 -0.96 -5.41
CA THR A 147 -14.55 -0.56 -6.72
C THR A 147 -14.09 0.89 -6.66
N MET A 148 -14.87 1.78 -6.04
CA MET A 148 -14.46 3.17 -5.82
C MET A 148 -13.24 3.31 -4.90
N PHE A 149 -13.06 2.41 -3.93
CA PHE A 149 -11.83 2.34 -3.13
C PHE A 149 -10.63 2.00 -4.02
N CYS A 150 -10.74 0.96 -4.84
CA CYS A 150 -9.69 0.60 -5.80
C CYS A 150 -9.39 1.75 -6.77
N THR A 151 -10.41 2.33 -7.41
CA THR A 151 -10.27 3.46 -8.34
C THR A 151 -9.63 4.67 -7.68
N SER A 152 -10.04 5.01 -6.45
CA SER A 152 -9.48 6.13 -5.69
C SER A 152 -7.99 5.98 -5.44
N VAL A 153 -7.55 4.77 -5.08
CA VAL A 153 -6.15 4.49 -4.82
C VAL A 153 -5.33 4.56 -6.11
N LEU A 154 -5.83 4.00 -7.22
CA LEU A 154 -5.13 4.00 -8.50
C LEU A 154 -5.00 5.41 -9.09
N LYS A 155 -6.12 6.14 -9.19
CA LYS A 155 -6.12 7.52 -9.72
C LYS A 155 -5.30 8.45 -8.82
N GLY A 156 -5.49 8.36 -7.50
CA GLY A 156 -4.79 9.24 -6.57
C GLY A 156 -3.27 8.99 -6.54
N SER A 157 -2.86 7.74 -6.75
CA SER A 157 -1.44 7.41 -6.94
C SER A 157 -0.90 8.03 -8.23
N LYS A 158 -1.62 7.83 -9.35
CA LYS A 158 -1.23 8.38 -10.66
C LYS A 158 -1.09 9.89 -10.63
N GLU A 159 -2.06 10.59 -10.04
CA GLU A 159 -2.03 12.06 -9.93
C GLU A 159 -0.92 12.57 -9.02
N ALA A 160 -0.52 11.79 -8.01
CA ALA A 160 0.62 12.12 -7.16
C ALA A 160 1.99 11.88 -7.85
N GLY A 161 2.00 11.23 -9.02
CA GLY A 161 3.22 10.86 -9.76
C GLY A 161 3.77 9.49 -9.38
N THR A 162 2.93 8.56 -8.90
CA THR A 162 3.33 7.19 -8.55
C THR A 162 2.27 6.15 -8.96
N ILE A 163 2.46 4.87 -8.62
CA ILE A 163 1.56 3.77 -8.94
C ILE A 163 1.02 3.06 -7.69
N GLY A 164 -0.19 2.53 -7.80
CA GLY A 164 -0.85 1.79 -6.72
C GLY A 164 -0.96 0.30 -6.98
N LEU A 165 -0.72 -0.48 -5.91
CA LEU A 165 -1.00 -1.92 -5.86
C LEU A 165 -2.40 -2.14 -5.29
N ARG A 166 -3.11 -3.17 -5.79
CA ARG A 166 -4.46 -3.50 -5.34
C ARG A 166 -4.58 -4.98 -5.01
N GLY A 167 -4.99 -5.25 -3.77
CA GLY A 167 -5.25 -6.61 -3.29
C GLY A 167 -6.66 -7.09 -3.61
N ASP A 168 -6.94 -8.36 -3.33
CA ASP A 168 -8.27 -8.95 -3.28
C ASP A 168 -8.58 -9.55 -1.90
N THR A 169 -9.86 -9.88 -1.68
CA THR A 169 -10.35 -10.50 -0.44
C THR A 169 -11.55 -11.43 -0.74
N TRP A 170 -12.14 -12.03 0.29
CA TRP A 170 -13.09 -13.14 0.17
C TRP A 170 -14.38 -12.85 -0.62
N PHE A 171 -14.74 -11.60 -0.86
CA PHE A 171 -15.90 -11.22 -1.68
C PHE A 171 -15.52 -10.77 -3.11
N TYR A 172 -14.25 -10.92 -3.49
CA TYR A 172 -13.78 -10.71 -4.86
C TYR A 172 -13.76 -12.07 -5.56
N THR A 173 -14.46 -12.23 -6.67
CA THR A 173 -14.48 -13.50 -7.42
C THR A 173 -13.62 -13.40 -8.68
N GLN A 174 -13.65 -14.43 -9.53
CA GLN A 174 -13.03 -14.35 -10.85
C GLN A 174 -13.88 -13.51 -11.81
N GLU A 175 -15.20 -13.56 -11.63
CA GLU A 175 -16.21 -12.90 -12.45
C GLU A 175 -16.34 -11.42 -12.08
N ASP A 176 -16.41 -11.11 -10.79
CA ASP A 176 -16.48 -9.76 -10.28
C ASP A 176 -15.31 -9.47 -9.33
N ASN A 177 -14.35 -8.71 -9.85
CA ASN A 177 -13.13 -8.35 -9.13
C ASN A 177 -12.98 -6.82 -9.10
N PRO A 178 -13.35 -6.15 -7.98
CA PRO A 178 -13.23 -4.70 -7.84
C PRO A 178 -11.85 -4.13 -8.17
N SER A 179 -10.78 -4.88 -7.93
CA SER A 179 -9.42 -4.47 -8.29
C SER A 179 -9.26 -4.39 -9.81
N LEU A 180 -9.62 -5.45 -10.53
CA LEU A 180 -9.54 -5.48 -12.01
C LEU A 180 -10.53 -4.51 -12.68
N ASN A 181 -11.74 -4.36 -12.13
CA ASN A 181 -12.72 -3.37 -12.61
C ASN A 181 -12.13 -1.95 -12.53
N ALA A 182 -11.47 -1.62 -11.42
CA ALA A 182 -10.82 -0.33 -11.27
C ALA A 182 -9.60 -0.17 -12.19
N MET A 183 -8.80 -1.22 -12.42
CA MET A 183 -7.69 -1.20 -13.39
C MET A 183 -8.20 -0.89 -14.79
N LYS A 184 -9.30 -1.53 -15.22
CA LYS A 184 -9.96 -1.26 -16.50
C LYS A 184 -10.37 0.21 -16.60
N ALA A 185 -11.03 0.74 -15.57
CA ALA A 185 -11.43 2.16 -15.52
C ALA A 185 -10.25 3.14 -15.50
N CYS A 186 -9.05 2.68 -15.11
CA CYS A 186 -7.82 3.48 -15.11
C CYS A 186 -6.91 3.20 -16.32
N GLY A 187 -7.41 2.49 -17.34
CA GLY A 187 -6.65 2.16 -18.56
C GLY A 187 -5.42 1.28 -18.29
N GLY A 188 -5.54 0.32 -17.38
CA GLY A 188 -4.45 -0.59 -17.00
C GLY A 188 -3.41 0.03 -16.06
N TYR A 189 -3.61 1.27 -15.59
CA TYR A 189 -2.64 1.91 -14.70
C TYR A 189 -2.77 1.41 -13.25
N GLY A 190 -2.05 0.34 -12.94
CA GLY A 190 -1.88 -0.21 -11.59
C GLY A 190 -1.33 -1.63 -11.60
N ILE A 191 -1.19 -2.20 -10.40
CA ILE A 191 -0.60 -3.53 -10.18
C ILE A 191 -1.53 -4.38 -9.29
N PRO A 192 -2.25 -5.37 -9.84
CA PRO A 192 -3.00 -6.30 -9.01
C PRO A 192 -2.07 -7.28 -8.29
N ILE A 193 -2.32 -7.49 -6.99
CA ILE A 193 -1.66 -8.49 -6.17
C ILE A 193 -2.72 -9.44 -5.64
N PHE A 194 -2.75 -10.67 -6.15
CA PHE A 194 -3.79 -11.64 -5.81
C PHE A 194 -3.43 -12.47 -4.59
N LYS A 195 -4.44 -12.90 -3.84
CA LYS A 195 -4.29 -13.91 -2.79
C LYS A 195 -3.89 -15.25 -3.39
N PRO A 196 -3.12 -16.08 -2.68
CA PRO A 196 -2.45 -17.25 -3.25
C PRO A 196 -3.43 -18.43 -3.37
N ARG A 197 -4.42 -18.28 -4.26
CA ARG A 197 -5.45 -19.30 -4.58
C ARG A 197 -4.84 -20.42 -5.44
N SER A 198 -5.65 -21.33 -5.97
CA SER A 198 -5.16 -22.39 -6.86
C SER A 198 -4.47 -21.81 -8.10
N GLN A 199 -3.57 -22.59 -8.72
CA GLN A 199 -2.83 -22.16 -9.91
C GLN A 199 -3.78 -21.72 -11.04
N ASP A 200 -4.87 -22.45 -11.28
CA ASP A 200 -5.82 -22.13 -12.35
C ASP A 200 -6.53 -20.79 -12.12
N VAL A 201 -6.96 -20.52 -10.88
CA VAL A 201 -7.59 -19.24 -10.51
C VAL A 201 -6.60 -18.09 -10.67
N LEU A 202 -5.36 -18.28 -10.21
CA LEU A 202 -4.31 -17.27 -10.37
C LEU A 202 -4.01 -16.99 -11.84
N LYS A 203 -3.83 -18.02 -12.67
CA LYS A 203 -3.60 -17.88 -14.11
C LYS A 203 -4.74 -17.12 -14.82
N ASN A 204 -6.00 -17.45 -14.50
CA ASN A 204 -7.14 -16.73 -15.07
C ASN A 204 -7.14 -15.23 -14.72
N LEU A 205 -6.83 -14.89 -13.47
CA LEU A 205 -6.78 -13.50 -13.02
C LEU A 205 -5.57 -12.75 -13.58
N ILE A 206 -4.42 -13.42 -13.70
CA ILE A 206 -3.21 -12.90 -14.33
C ILE A 206 -3.46 -12.60 -15.80
N GLU A 207 -4.08 -13.51 -16.54
CA GLU A 207 -4.46 -13.30 -17.95
C GLU A 207 -5.39 -12.09 -18.10
N LYS A 208 -6.38 -11.94 -17.22
CA LYS A 208 -7.23 -10.74 -17.17
C LYS A 208 -6.43 -9.47 -16.92
N ALA A 209 -5.47 -9.49 -15.99
CA ALA A 209 -4.60 -8.35 -15.71
C ALA A 209 -3.73 -7.97 -16.92
N GLU A 210 -3.17 -8.97 -17.60
CA GLU A 210 -2.37 -8.79 -18.82
C GLU A 210 -3.21 -8.18 -19.96
N ASN A 211 -4.41 -8.70 -20.20
CA ASN A 211 -5.35 -8.18 -21.21
C ASN A 211 -5.80 -6.73 -20.93
N LEU A 212 -5.84 -6.31 -19.65
CA LEU A 212 -6.14 -4.93 -19.27
C LEU A 212 -4.95 -3.98 -19.43
N GLY A 213 -3.75 -4.49 -19.75
CA GLY A 213 -2.53 -3.68 -19.85
C GLY A 213 -1.98 -3.24 -18.49
N CYS A 214 -2.20 -4.05 -17.44
CA CYS A 214 -1.61 -3.81 -16.11
C CYS A 214 -0.08 -3.75 -16.19
N LYS A 215 0.56 -3.00 -15.29
CA LYS A 215 2.01 -2.75 -15.37
C LYS A 215 2.87 -3.87 -14.80
N ALA A 216 2.29 -4.65 -13.91
CA ALA A 216 2.86 -5.84 -13.29
C ALA A 216 1.72 -6.67 -12.71
N VAL A 217 2.03 -7.86 -12.24
CA VAL A 217 1.12 -8.69 -11.45
C VAL A 217 1.86 -9.30 -10.28
N GLY A 218 1.16 -9.73 -9.24
CA GLY A 218 1.83 -10.40 -8.14
C GLY A 218 0.91 -11.27 -7.31
N VAL A 219 1.53 -11.96 -6.37
CA VAL A 219 0.84 -12.81 -5.41
C VAL A 219 1.27 -12.44 -3.99
N ASP A 220 0.28 -12.29 -3.12
CA ASP A 220 0.44 -12.03 -1.69
C ASP A 220 0.59 -13.35 -0.92
N LEU A 221 1.80 -13.90 -0.92
CA LEU A 221 2.13 -15.25 -0.45
C LEU A 221 1.87 -15.43 1.05
N ASP A 222 2.09 -14.39 1.86
CA ASP A 222 1.74 -14.42 3.29
C ASP A 222 0.22 -14.53 3.51
N GLY A 223 -0.60 -14.22 2.52
CA GLY A 223 -2.05 -14.40 2.53
C GLY A 223 -2.51 -15.86 2.62
N CYS A 224 -1.61 -16.84 2.49
CA CYS A 224 -1.92 -18.28 2.57
C CYS A 224 -2.53 -18.73 3.92
N GLY A 225 -2.38 -17.94 4.98
CA GLY A 225 -3.00 -18.19 6.28
C GLY A 225 -4.43 -17.63 6.45
N SER A 226 -5.03 -17.08 5.39
CA SER A 226 -6.32 -16.38 5.47
C SER A 226 -7.50 -17.33 5.72
N THR A 227 -7.92 -17.44 6.97
CA THR A 227 -9.08 -18.26 7.38
C THR A 227 -10.39 -17.72 6.83
N ILE A 228 -10.56 -16.40 6.75
CA ILE A 228 -11.79 -15.77 6.26
C ILE A 228 -12.06 -16.13 4.79
N MET A 229 -11.01 -16.23 3.97
CA MET A 229 -11.20 -16.60 2.57
C MET A 229 -11.64 -18.06 2.43
N ALA A 230 -11.00 -18.97 3.17
CA ALA A 230 -11.39 -20.38 3.18
C ALA A 230 -12.84 -20.59 3.65
N LEU A 231 -13.27 -19.88 4.70
CA LEU A 231 -14.65 -19.93 5.22
C LEU A 231 -15.70 -19.48 4.20
N HIS A 232 -15.31 -18.63 3.25
CA HIS A 232 -16.17 -18.10 2.19
C HIS A 232 -15.94 -18.79 0.83
N GLY A 233 -15.43 -20.02 0.82
CA GLY A 233 -15.29 -20.84 -0.38
C GLY A 233 -14.16 -20.41 -1.33
N GLN A 234 -13.21 -19.59 -0.84
CA GLN A 234 -12.05 -19.13 -1.61
C GLN A 234 -10.75 -19.58 -0.94
N PRO A 235 -10.40 -20.88 -0.96
CA PRO A 235 -9.24 -21.38 -0.25
C PRO A 235 -7.93 -20.77 -0.80
N VAL A 236 -6.98 -20.56 0.12
CA VAL A 236 -5.65 -20.01 -0.13
C VAL A 236 -4.59 -21.03 0.29
N PHE A 237 -3.43 -20.99 -0.35
CA PHE A 237 -2.42 -22.03 -0.26
C PHE A 237 -1.03 -21.43 -0.12
N LYS A 238 -0.13 -22.15 0.56
CA LYS A 238 1.31 -21.89 0.40
C LYS A 238 1.69 -22.20 -1.04
N LYS A 239 2.70 -21.49 -1.56
CA LYS A 239 3.24 -21.72 -2.91
C LYS A 239 4.65 -22.24 -2.82
N SER A 240 4.91 -23.32 -3.55
CA SER A 240 6.27 -23.82 -3.78
C SER A 240 7.02 -22.91 -4.77
N ALA A 241 8.36 -22.96 -4.75
CA ALA A 241 9.17 -22.21 -5.72
C ALA A 241 8.81 -22.58 -7.18
N ARG A 242 8.51 -23.86 -7.45
CA ARG A 242 8.05 -24.34 -8.76
C ARG A 242 6.72 -23.72 -9.19
N GLU A 243 5.76 -23.58 -8.27
CA GLU A 243 4.49 -22.91 -8.57
C GLU A 243 4.68 -21.41 -8.83
N ILE A 244 5.64 -20.76 -8.16
CA ILE A 244 6.00 -19.37 -8.47
C ILE A 244 6.61 -19.27 -9.85
N GLU A 245 7.59 -20.12 -10.17
CA GLU A 245 8.23 -20.18 -11.50
C GLU A 245 7.21 -20.43 -12.61
N GLU A 246 6.24 -21.31 -12.37
CA GLU A 246 5.14 -21.57 -13.30
C GLU A 246 4.30 -20.31 -13.58
N LEU A 247 3.98 -19.51 -12.54
CA LEU A 247 3.22 -18.27 -12.71
C LEU A 247 4.05 -17.18 -13.39
N VAL A 248 5.34 -17.08 -13.06
CA VAL A 248 6.29 -16.17 -13.72
C VAL A 248 6.37 -16.48 -15.21
N ASN A 249 6.55 -17.74 -15.59
CA ASN A 249 6.64 -18.16 -16.99
C ASN A 249 5.31 -18.07 -17.76
N PHE A 250 4.17 -18.02 -17.05
CA PHE A 250 2.85 -17.93 -17.67
C PHE A 250 2.53 -16.53 -18.20
N THR A 251 3.08 -15.46 -17.60
CA THR A 251 2.76 -14.07 -17.96
C THR A 251 3.97 -13.35 -18.55
N LYS A 252 3.70 -12.33 -19.37
CA LYS A 252 4.73 -11.39 -19.86
C LYS A 252 4.95 -10.21 -18.93
N LEU A 253 4.09 -10.04 -17.93
CA LEU A 253 4.19 -8.94 -16.97
C LEU A 253 5.28 -9.22 -15.92
N PRO A 254 5.97 -8.19 -15.42
CA PRO A 254 6.82 -8.33 -14.24
C PRO A 254 6.03 -8.93 -13.07
N PHE A 255 6.59 -9.96 -12.43
CA PHE A 255 5.93 -10.68 -11.35
C PHE A 255 6.45 -10.23 -9.98
N ILE A 256 5.53 -9.97 -9.04
CA ILE A 256 5.83 -9.55 -7.67
C ILE A 256 5.50 -10.66 -6.67
N ALA A 257 6.50 -11.14 -5.95
CA ALA A 257 6.34 -12.05 -4.82
C ALA A 257 6.25 -11.23 -3.52
N LYS A 258 5.04 -11.11 -2.94
CA LYS A 258 4.79 -10.29 -1.75
C LYS A 258 4.58 -11.12 -0.50
N GLY A 259 5.05 -10.61 0.64
CA GLY A 259 4.87 -11.23 1.96
C GLY A 259 6.08 -12.05 2.40
N ILE A 260 7.26 -11.76 1.83
CA ILE A 260 8.49 -12.50 2.13
C ILE A 260 9.17 -11.88 3.35
N MET A 261 9.49 -12.70 4.35
CA MET A 261 10.20 -12.27 5.57
C MET A 261 11.52 -13.00 5.79
N LEU A 262 11.81 -14.07 5.02
CA LEU A 262 13.00 -14.89 5.18
C LEU A 262 13.97 -14.70 4.00
N PRO A 263 15.28 -14.50 4.23
CA PRO A 263 16.27 -14.36 3.16
C PRO A 263 16.31 -15.54 2.17
N ASP A 264 16.23 -16.78 2.66
CA ASP A 264 16.28 -17.95 1.78
C ASP A 264 15.00 -18.12 0.94
N GLU A 265 13.84 -17.68 1.44
CA GLU A 265 12.60 -17.65 0.65
C GLU A 265 12.63 -16.54 -0.39
N ALA A 266 13.24 -15.39 -0.05
CA ALA A 266 13.48 -14.31 -1.00
C ALA A 266 14.35 -14.79 -2.17
N GLN A 267 15.45 -15.49 -1.87
CA GLN A 267 16.32 -16.06 -2.90
C GLN A 267 15.56 -17.05 -3.80
N LYS A 268 14.78 -17.97 -3.22
CA LYS A 268 13.96 -18.92 -4.00
C LYS A 268 12.96 -18.23 -4.93
N CYS A 269 12.36 -17.12 -4.51
CA CYS A 269 11.45 -16.35 -5.36
C CYS A 269 12.21 -15.64 -6.49
N ALA A 270 13.39 -15.09 -6.20
CA ALA A 270 14.26 -14.47 -7.21
C ALA A 270 14.77 -15.51 -8.23
N ASP A 271 15.21 -16.68 -7.77
CA ASP A 271 15.65 -17.80 -8.62
C ASP A 271 14.50 -18.31 -9.51
N ALA A 272 13.26 -18.26 -9.02
CA ALA A 272 12.04 -18.56 -9.78
C ALA A 272 11.66 -17.46 -10.79
N GLY A 273 12.42 -16.37 -10.89
CA GLY A 273 12.23 -15.30 -11.87
C GLY A 273 11.30 -14.17 -11.42
N ALA A 274 10.93 -14.08 -10.14
CA ALA A 274 10.17 -12.94 -9.64
C ALA A 274 10.97 -11.64 -9.84
N SER A 275 10.36 -10.67 -10.52
CA SER A 275 11.00 -9.38 -10.83
C SER A 275 11.13 -8.48 -9.60
N VAL A 276 10.23 -8.64 -8.63
CA VAL A 276 10.22 -7.86 -7.38
C VAL A 276 9.95 -8.77 -6.19
N ILE A 277 10.76 -8.62 -5.14
CA ILE A 277 10.50 -9.21 -3.82
C ILE A 277 9.94 -8.13 -2.91
N ALA A 278 8.70 -8.31 -2.44
CA ALA A 278 8.07 -7.38 -1.50
C ALA A 278 8.17 -7.92 -0.06
N VAL A 279 9.10 -7.34 0.71
CA VAL A 279 9.34 -7.64 2.11
C VAL A 279 8.19 -7.08 2.94
N SER A 280 7.38 -7.97 3.52
CA SER A 280 6.15 -7.61 4.20
C SER A 280 5.73 -8.71 5.15
N ASN A 281 5.16 -8.33 6.29
CA ASN A 281 4.43 -9.23 7.19
C ASN A 281 2.93 -8.88 7.22
N HIS A 282 2.41 -8.41 6.08
CA HIS A 282 1.03 -7.98 5.91
C HIS A 282 0.61 -6.84 6.87
N GLY A 283 1.56 -5.99 7.28
CA GLY A 283 1.33 -4.98 8.31
C GLY A 283 0.97 -5.57 9.69
N GLY A 284 1.43 -6.79 9.98
CA GLY A 284 1.21 -7.54 11.21
C GLY A 284 -0.19 -8.15 11.33
N ARG A 285 -0.81 -8.57 10.21
CA ARG A 285 -2.22 -8.98 10.15
C ARG A 285 -2.49 -10.45 9.88
N VAL A 286 -1.47 -11.22 9.49
CA VAL A 286 -1.62 -12.65 9.18
C VAL A 286 -1.06 -13.48 10.33
N LEU A 287 0.23 -13.29 10.64
CA LEU A 287 0.91 -13.97 11.74
C LEU A 287 1.33 -12.94 12.80
N ASP A 288 0.92 -13.16 14.05
CA ASP A 288 1.38 -12.35 15.17
C ASP A 288 2.78 -12.81 15.66
N SER A 289 3.48 -11.95 16.41
CA SER A 289 4.83 -12.20 16.94
C SER A 289 5.94 -12.40 15.89
N THR A 290 5.80 -11.79 14.73
CA THR A 290 6.88 -11.69 13.72
C THR A 290 7.79 -10.48 14.02
N PRO A 291 9.07 -10.50 13.59
CA PRO A 291 9.91 -9.31 13.65
C PRO A 291 9.34 -8.18 12.78
N GLY A 292 9.74 -6.94 13.10
CA GLY A 292 9.41 -5.80 12.25
C GLY A 292 10.12 -5.90 10.89
N VAL A 293 9.46 -5.46 9.81
CA VAL A 293 10.03 -5.53 8.45
C VAL A 293 11.39 -4.83 8.34
N ALA A 294 11.57 -3.69 9.01
CA ALA A 294 12.84 -2.96 9.03
C ALA A 294 14.02 -3.76 9.62
N VAL A 295 13.77 -4.78 10.44
CA VAL A 295 14.80 -5.71 10.94
C VAL A 295 15.22 -6.70 9.84
N MET A 296 14.26 -7.20 9.07
CA MET A 296 14.51 -8.24 8.06
C MET A 296 15.04 -7.67 6.75
N LEU A 297 14.69 -6.42 6.42
CA LEU A 297 15.02 -5.80 5.15
C LEU A 297 16.53 -5.82 4.81
N PRO A 298 17.45 -5.40 5.71
CA PRO A 298 18.89 -5.48 5.43
C PRO A 298 19.41 -6.91 5.23
N LEU A 299 18.83 -7.89 5.93
CA LEU A 299 19.23 -9.30 5.80
C LEU A 299 18.83 -9.85 4.44
N ILE A 300 17.64 -9.49 3.95
CA ILE A 300 17.15 -9.88 2.63
C ILE A 300 17.94 -9.17 1.53
N ARG A 301 18.19 -7.85 1.65
CA ARG A 301 19.05 -7.12 0.70
C ARG A 301 20.43 -7.76 0.61
N LYS A 302 21.06 -8.07 1.75
CA LYS A 302 22.38 -8.74 1.78
C LYS A 302 22.36 -10.08 1.04
N LYS A 303 21.28 -10.86 1.15
CA LYS A 303 21.15 -12.16 0.49
C LYS A 303 20.98 -12.02 -1.02
N LEU A 304 20.13 -11.09 -1.46
CA LEU A 304 19.78 -10.91 -2.88
C LEU A 304 20.80 -10.09 -3.68
N GLY A 305 21.62 -9.27 -3.00
CA GLY A 305 22.47 -8.28 -3.65
C GLY A 305 21.64 -7.14 -4.27
N ASP A 306 22.26 -6.36 -5.16
CA ASP A 306 21.66 -5.13 -5.72
C ASP A 306 20.89 -5.35 -7.03
N SER A 307 20.93 -6.56 -7.61
CA SER A 307 20.30 -6.86 -8.90
C SER A 307 18.80 -7.12 -8.82
N VAL A 308 18.29 -7.51 -7.65
CA VAL A 308 16.87 -7.81 -7.45
C VAL A 308 16.18 -6.57 -6.87
N THR A 309 15.06 -6.17 -7.48
CA THR A 309 14.24 -5.07 -6.96
C THR A 309 13.52 -5.51 -5.69
N ILE A 310 13.68 -4.74 -4.62
CA ILE A 310 13.03 -4.96 -3.32
C ILE A 310 12.05 -3.84 -3.03
N THR A 311 10.82 -4.20 -2.68
CA THR A 311 9.90 -3.27 -2.02
C THR A 311 9.70 -3.65 -0.57
N ALA A 312 9.37 -2.69 0.28
CA ALA A 312 9.13 -2.96 1.70
C ALA A 312 7.94 -2.18 2.25
N ASP A 313 7.14 -2.81 3.10
CA ASP A 313 6.08 -2.17 3.88
C ASP A 313 6.28 -2.35 5.40
N GLY A 314 5.33 -1.91 6.22
CA GLY A 314 5.35 -2.14 7.66
C GLY A 314 5.82 -0.92 8.45
N GLY A 315 4.90 -0.33 9.22
CA GLY A 315 5.22 0.76 10.14
C GLY A 315 5.42 2.15 9.52
N VAL A 316 5.68 2.26 8.21
CA VAL A 316 5.95 3.54 7.51
C VAL A 316 4.79 4.53 7.58
N ARG A 317 5.02 5.78 8.03
CA ARG A 317 4.00 6.84 8.13
C ARG A 317 4.41 8.19 7.54
N THR A 318 5.72 8.43 7.42
CA THR A 318 6.28 9.71 6.99
C THR A 318 7.34 9.52 5.91
N GLY A 319 7.72 10.59 5.21
CA GLY A 319 8.85 10.54 4.28
C GLY A 319 10.20 10.27 4.95
N TYR A 320 10.34 10.52 6.27
CA TYR A 320 11.53 10.11 7.02
C TYR A 320 11.60 8.58 7.17
N ASP A 321 10.45 7.95 7.39
CA ASP A 321 10.34 6.49 7.45
C ASP A 321 10.64 5.85 6.09
N VAL A 322 10.18 6.48 5.01
CA VAL A 322 10.53 6.08 3.64
C VAL A 322 12.05 6.13 3.46
N LEU A 323 12.70 7.24 3.81
CA LEU A 323 14.15 7.39 3.67
C LEU A 323 14.93 6.32 4.45
N LYS A 324 14.48 5.98 5.68
CA LYS A 324 15.05 4.88 6.46
C LYS A 324 14.94 3.54 5.73
N MET A 325 13.76 3.21 5.20
CA MET A 325 13.57 1.96 4.45
C MET A 325 14.45 1.89 3.20
N LEU A 326 14.59 2.99 2.47
CA LEU A 326 15.51 3.06 1.32
C LEU A 326 16.96 2.80 1.76
N ALA A 327 17.42 3.46 2.83
CA ALA A 327 18.76 3.28 3.39
C ALA A 327 19.04 1.87 3.95
N LEU A 328 17.99 1.13 4.33
CA LEU A 328 18.07 -0.28 4.72
C LEU A 328 18.12 -1.24 3.52
N GLY A 329 17.90 -0.74 2.30
CA GLY A 329 18.02 -1.51 1.07
C GLY A 329 16.72 -1.75 0.31
N ALA A 330 15.62 -1.03 0.58
CA ALA A 330 14.46 -1.04 -0.32
C ALA A 330 14.69 -0.14 -1.53
N ASP A 331 14.17 -0.53 -2.70
CA ASP A 331 14.15 0.30 -3.91
C ASP A 331 12.87 1.14 -4.00
N ALA A 332 11.76 0.65 -3.43
CA ALA A 332 10.54 1.42 -3.23
C ALA A 332 9.79 0.99 -1.96
N VAL A 333 9.00 1.90 -1.40
CA VAL A 333 8.35 1.75 -0.09
C VAL A 333 6.83 1.74 -0.25
N LEU A 334 6.16 0.83 0.46
CA LEU A 334 4.73 0.58 0.33
C LEU A 334 3.95 1.16 1.53
N LEU A 335 2.86 1.88 1.26
CA LEU A 335 1.97 2.46 2.27
C LEU A 335 0.59 1.78 2.29
N GLY A 336 0.22 1.18 3.42
CA GLY A 336 -1.05 0.46 3.59
C GLY A 336 -2.15 1.27 4.28
N ARG A 337 -2.20 1.21 5.61
CA ARG A 337 -3.32 1.73 6.42
C ARG A 337 -3.67 3.20 6.16
N ASP A 338 -2.68 4.06 5.92
CA ASP A 338 -2.95 5.47 5.66
C ASP A 338 -3.54 5.73 4.27
N ILE A 339 -3.27 4.86 3.29
CA ILE A 339 -3.94 4.91 1.99
C ILE A 339 -5.43 4.56 2.14
N ILE A 340 -5.77 3.56 2.96
CA ILE A 340 -7.19 3.25 3.27
C ILE A 340 -7.87 4.48 3.89
N ARG A 341 -7.23 5.11 4.89
CA ARG A 341 -7.78 6.30 5.56
C ARG A 341 -7.95 7.46 4.58
N ALA A 342 -6.95 7.69 3.72
CA ALA A 342 -6.97 8.75 2.73
C ALA A 342 -8.11 8.55 1.72
N ALA A 343 -8.26 7.34 1.17
CA ALA A 343 -9.34 7.01 0.25
C ALA A 343 -10.73 7.09 0.91
N VAL A 344 -10.88 6.57 2.13
CA VAL A 344 -12.15 6.68 2.86
C VAL A 344 -12.49 8.15 3.16
N GLY A 345 -11.49 8.96 3.51
CA GLY A 345 -11.66 10.38 3.81
C GLY A 345 -12.19 11.17 2.61
N ALA A 346 -11.53 11.06 1.45
CA ALA A 346 -11.84 11.90 0.30
C ALA A 346 -11.50 11.25 -1.06
N GLY A 347 -11.66 9.94 -1.22
CA GLY A 347 -11.44 9.22 -2.47
C GLY A 347 -10.06 9.48 -3.08
N THR A 348 -10.03 9.66 -4.41
CA THR A 348 -8.85 10.04 -5.19
C THR A 348 -8.12 11.26 -4.62
N LEU A 349 -8.87 12.32 -4.31
CA LEU A 349 -8.32 13.55 -3.73
C LEU A 349 -7.56 13.27 -2.43
N GLY A 350 -8.15 12.46 -1.54
CA GLY A 350 -7.53 12.12 -0.27
C GLY A 350 -6.22 11.35 -0.45
N VAL A 351 -6.21 10.35 -1.34
CA VAL A 351 -5.01 9.55 -1.65
C VAL A 351 -3.90 10.43 -2.21
N ARG A 352 -4.21 11.29 -3.19
CA ARG A 352 -3.24 12.22 -3.78
C ARG A 352 -2.61 13.12 -2.71
N LEU A 353 -3.43 13.80 -1.90
CA LEU A 353 -2.94 14.69 -0.85
C LEU A 353 -2.06 13.98 0.18
N HIS A 354 -2.36 12.72 0.50
CA HIS A 354 -1.52 11.92 1.40
C HIS A 354 -0.16 11.60 0.78
N LEU A 355 -0.14 11.15 -0.47
CA LEU A 355 1.09 10.80 -1.18
C LEU A 355 1.98 12.02 -1.46
N GLU A 356 1.39 13.16 -1.85
CA GLU A 356 2.10 14.44 -1.98
C GLU A 356 2.75 14.89 -0.66
N HIS A 357 2.07 14.67 0.48
CA HIS A 357 2.63 14.95 1.80
C HIS A 357 3.83 14.04 2.12
N ILE A 358 3.76 12.76 1.77
CA ILE A 358 4.88 11.83 1.92
C ILE A 358 6.06 12.26 1.05
N LYS A 359 5.84 12.59 -0.23
CA LYS A 359 6.86 13.12 -1.15
C LYS A 359 7.52 14.38 -0.57
N LYS A 360 6.73 15.33 -0.05
CA LYS A 360 7.24 16.56 0.58
C LYS A 360 8.12 16.27 1.79
N THR A 361 7.69 15.38 2.68
CA THR A 361 8.45 15.04 3.88
C THR A 361 9.69 14.19 3.57
N LEU A 362 9.65 13.40 2.50
CA LEU A 362 10.82 12.65 1.98
C LEU A 362 11.88 13.61 1.47
N LYS A 363 11.50 14.59 0.64
CA LYS A 363 12.42 15.65 0.18
C LYS A 363 13.08 16.36 1.35
N LYS A 364 12.29 16.73 2.37
CA LYS A 364 12.84 17.34 3.59
C LYS A 364 13.84 16.42 4.30
N ALA A 365 13.54 15.14 4.44
CA ALA A 365 14.43 14.17 5.06
C ALA A 365 15.75 14.07 4.28
N MET A 366 15.66 13.89 2.95
CA MET A 366 16.80 13.79 2.05
C MET A 366 17.71 15.01 2.11
N PHE A 367 17.12 16.21 2.12
CA PHE A 367 17.88 17.46 2.28
C PHE A 367 18.67 17.46 3.59
N MET A 368 18.00 17.15 4.71
CA MET A 368 18.60 17.17 6.06
C MET A 368 19.60 16.04 6.32
N THR A 369 19.71 15.04 5.43
CA THR A 369 20.70 13.97 5.48
C THR A 369 21.77 14.09 4.41
N GLY A 370 21.75 15.15 3.58
CA GLY A 370 22.69 15.32 2.46
C GLY A 370 22.47 14.34 1.30
N THR A 371 21.30 13.70 1.22
CA THR A 371 20.95 12.71 0.20
C THR A 371 20.42 13.41 -1.05
N ARG A 372 21.29 13.64 -2.04
CA ARG A 372 20.93 14.42 -3.25
C ARG A 372 19.94 13.72 -4.18
N ASN A 373 20.00 12.40 -4.26
CA ASN A 373 19.05 11.58 -5.01
C ASN A 373 18.81 10.26 -4.28
N ILE A 374 17.72 9.56 -4.62
CA ILE A 374 17.31 8.33 -3.93
C ILE A 374 18.37 7.22 -3.93
N LYS A 375 19.24 7.15 -4.95
CA LYS A 375 20.31 6.13 -5.03
C LYS A 375 21.41 6.34 -3.99
N MET A 376 21.46 7.53 -3.38
CA MET A 376 22.39 7.84 -2.30
C MET A 376 21.83 7.51 -0.90
N ALA A 377 20.59 7.02 -0.80
CA ALA A 377 20.03 6.58 0.47
C ALA A 377 20.67 5.24 0.85
N ASP A 378 21.67 5.27 1.72
CA ASP A 378 22.39 4.07 2.18
C ASP A 378 22.69 4.12 3.69
N SER A 379 23.38 3.11 4.20
CA SER A 379 23.65 3.01 5.65
C SER A 379 24.45 4.17 6.27
N ARG A 380 25.05 5.08 5.48
CA ARG A 380 25.77 6.27 5.98
C ARG A 380 24.84 7.31 6.60
N ILE A 381 23.59 7.38 6.12
CA ILE A 381 22.61 8.31 6.69
C ILE A 381 21.93 7.75 7.94
N ILE A 382 22.23 6.51 8.33
CA ILE A 382 21.72 5.89 9.56
C ILE A 382 22.75 6.05 10.68
N PHE A 383 22.31 6.56 11.83
CA PHE A 383 23.15 6.66 13.02
C PHE A 383 23.49 5.27 13.55
N LYS A 384 24.78 5.07 13.86
CA LYS A 384 25.30 3.86 14.50
C LYS A 384 25.94 4.29 15.81
N SER A 385 25.41 3.80 16.94
CA SER A 385 26.14 3.90 18.20
C SER A 385 27.34 2.96 18.10
N ASN A 386 28.54 3.53 18.12
CA ASN A 386 29.79 2.75 18.20
C ASN A 386 29.83 1.88 19.44
#